data_AF-A0A1I5H4Q4-F1
#
_entry.id   AF-A0A1I5H4Q4-F1
#
_cell.length_a   1.000
_cell.length_b   1.000
_cell.length_c   1.000
_cell.angle_alpha   90.00
_cell.angle_beta   90.00
_cell.angle_gamma   90.00
#
_symmetry.space_group_name_H-M   'P 1'
#
loop_
_entity.id
_entity.type
_entity.pdbx_description
1 polymer ?
#
loop_
_entity_poly.entity_id
_entity_poly.type
_entity_poly.pdbx_seq_one_letter_code
_entity_poly.pdbx_strand_id
1 'polypeptide(L)'
;MSRPVRPLSPAAGAARAALPADAAADLDRLASAVLASPSAALGAVLRSHLPGMAGVRWLRMAGLPPTARATALTEEQWSKDPSAPHHSHARGGPLQRGRKTGGRPSAHGHAPGAMAAPRWH
;
A
#
# COMPACT_ATOMS: atom_id res chain seq x y z
N MET A 1 -31.92 1.23 -15.47
CA MET A 1 -30.78 0.89 -16.34
C MET A 1 -29.71 0.22 -15.48
N SER A 2 -29.79 -1.11 -15.33
CA SER A 2 -28.76 -1.88 -14.61
C SER A 2 -27.49 -1.82 -15.43
N ARG A 3 -26.46 -1.11 -14.95
CA ARG A 3 -25.13 -1.24 -15.55
C ARG A 3 -24.73 -2.71 -15.41
N PRO A 4 -24.29 -3.39 -16.49
CA PRO A 4 -23.70 -4.70 -16.33
C PRO A 4 -22.52 -4.53 -15.38
N VAL A 5 -22.66 -5.05 -14.16
CA VAL A 5 -21.56 -5.14 -13.20
C VAL A 5 -20.62 -6.14 -13.84
N ARG A 6 -19.64 -5.62 -14.56
CA ARG A 6 -18.61 -6.46 -15.18
C ARG A 6 -18.03 -7.28 -14.01
N PRO A 7 -18.16 -8.61 -14.04
CA PRO A 7 -17.69 -9.41 -12.93
C PRO A 7 -16.20 -9.14 -12.75
N LEU A 8 -15.82 -8.86 -11.52
CA LEU A 8 -14.43 -8.81 -11.11
C LEU A 8 -13.79 -10.17 -11.43
N SER A 9 -12.47 -10.21 -11.56
CA SER A 9 -11.74 -11.47 -11.81
C SER A 9 -12.23 -12.57 -10.84
N PRO A 10 -12.37 -13.84 -11.28
CA PRO A 10 -12.80 -14.94 -10.40
C PRO A 10 -11.96 -15.04 -9.11
N ALA A 11 -10.67 -14.73 -9.19
CA ALA A 11 -9.76 -14.67 -8.05
C ALA A 11 -10.18 -13.62 -6.99
N ALA A 12 -10.74 -12.50 -7.42
CA ALA A 12 -11.18 -11.43 -6.53
C ALA A 12 -12.52 -11.76 -5.85
N GLY A 13 -13.38 -12.53 -6.54
CA GLY A 13 -14.60 -13.09 -5.96
C GLY A 13 -14.30 -14.13 -4.88
N ALA A 14 -13.33 -15.01 -5.13
CA ALA A 14 -12.87 -16.00 -4.14
C ALA A 14 -12.25 -15.31 -2.90
N ALA A 15 -11.38 -14.32 -3.10
CA ALA A 15 -10.80 -13.52 -2.02
C ALA A 15 -11.89 -12.85 -1.18
N ARG A 16 -12.88 -12.22 -1.81
CA ARG A 16 -14.02 -11.61 -1.12
C ARG A 16 -14.80 -12.59 -0.24
N ALA A 17 -15.00 -13.82 -0.68
CA ALA A 17 -15.71 -14.84 0.09
C ALA A 17 -14.94 -15.32 1.32
N ALA A 18 -13.62 -15.20 1.31
CA ALA A 18 -12.75 -15.60 2.42
C ALA A 18 -12.48 -14.48 3.44
N LEU A 19 -12.86 -13.23 3.15
CA LEU A 19 -12.54 -12.07 3.98
C LEU A 19 -13.63 -11.73 5.02
N PRO A 20 -13.24 -11.21 6.19
CA PRO A 20 -14.16 -10.57 7.12
C PRO A 20 -14.76 -9.27 6.52
N ALA A 21 -15.92 -8.85 7.04
CA ALA A 21 -16.74 -7.78 6.46
C ALA A 21 -15.99 -6.45 6.23
N ASP A 22 -15.13 -6.04 7.17
CA ASP A 22 -14.32 -4.83 7.05
C ASP A 22 -13.32 -4.92 5.88
N ALA A 23 -12.59 -6.02 5.78
CA ALA A 23 -11.63 -6.22 4.68
C ALA A 23 -12.34 -6.41 3.31
N ALA A 24 -13.56 -6.96 3.32
CA ALA A 24 -14.37 -7.06 2.11
C ALA A 24 -14.79 -5.67 1.58
N ALA A 25 -15.02 -4.69 2.45
CA ALA A 25 -15.36 -3.32 2.06
C ALA A 25 -14.19 -2.58 1.40
N ASP A 26 -12.97 -2.77 1.90
CA ASP A 26 -11.78 -2.18 1.26
C ASP A 26 -11.44 -2.88 -0.07
N LEU A 27 -11.65 -4.21 -0.17
CA LEU A 27 -11.58 -4.93 -1.44
C LEU A 27 -12.59 -4.38 -2.46
N ASP A 28 -13.84 -4.11 -2.07
CA ASP A 28 -14.85 -3.51 -2.96
C ASP A 28 -14.45 -2.13 -3.47
N ARG A 29 -13.86 -1.30 -2.61
CA ARG A 29 -13.38 0.04 -2.99
C ARG A 29 -12.28 -0.07 -4.04
N LEU A 30 -11.30 -0.95 -3.81
CA LEU A 30 -10.23 -1.22 -4.78
C LEU A 30 -10.79 -1.77 -6.10
N ALA A 31 -11.69 -2.76 -6.02
CA ALA A 31 -12.37 -3.34 -7.16
C ALA A 31 -13.12 -2.29 -7.99
N SER A 32 -13.84 -1.40 -7.32
CA SER A 32 -14.57 -0.30 -7.94
C SER A 32 -13.62 0.68 -8.66
N ALA A 33 -12.48 1.00 -8.05
CA ALA A 33 -11.46 1.86 -8.66
C ALA A 33 -10.83 1.22 -9.92
N VAL A 34 -10.58 -0.09 -9.89
CA VAL A 34 -10.09 -0.84 -11.05
C VAL A 34 -11.14 -0.89 -12.17
N LEU A 35 -12.41 -1.12 -11.83
CA LEU A 35 -13.51 -1.15 -12.81
C LEU A 35 -13.77 0.22 -13.44
N ALA A 36 -13.52 1.31 -12.71
CA ALA A 36 -13.60 2.67 -13.24
C ALA A 36 -12.45 3.00 -14.23
N SER A 37 -11.33 2.27 -14.17
CA SER A 37 -10.15 2.47 -15.01
C SER A 37 -9.60 1.14 -15.55
N PRO A 38 -10.37 0.42 -16.40
CA PRO A 38 -10.07 -0.96 -16.79
C PRO A 38 -8.79 -1.12 -17.62
N SER A 39 -8.33 -0.05 -18.28
CA SER A 39 -7.08 -0.04 -19.05
C SER A 39 -5.89 0.50 -18.26
N ALA A 40 -6.09 1.02 -17.05
CA ALA A 40 -5.02 1.59 -16.26
C ALA A 40 -4.14 0.50 -15.65
N ALA A 41 -2.86 0.81 -15.51
CA ALA A 41 -1.95 -0.01 -14.72
C ALA A 41 -2.35 0.02 -13.24
N LEU A 42 -2.21 -1.10 -12.55
CA LEU A 42 -2.55 -1.24 -11.14
C LEU A 42 -1.81 -0.21 -10.27
N GLY A 43 -0.56 0.12 -10.62
CA GLY A 43 0.20 1.16 -9.94
C GLY A 43 -0.39 2.57 -10.06
N ALA A 44 -1.04 2.89 -11.18
CA ALA A 44 -1.69 4.18 -11.37
C ALA A 44 -2.99 4.28 -10.54
N VAL A 45 -3.76 3.20 -10.49
CA VAL A 45 -4.98 3.09 -9.66
C VAL A 45 -4.61 3.20 -8.18
N LEU A 46 -3.62 2.43 -7.72
CA LEU A 46 -3.17 2.45 -6.33
C LEU A 46 -2.60 3.80 -5.90
N ARG A 47 -1.87 4.51 -6.79
CA ARG A 47 -1.37 5.86 -6.49
C ARG A 47 -2.50 6.87 -6.30
N SER A 48 -3.61 6.70 -7.01
CA SER A 48 -4.77 7.60 -6.90
C SER A 48 -5.62 7.31 -5.68
N HIS A 49 -5.59 6.07 -5.18
CA HIS A 49 -6.39 5.61 -4.04
C HIS A 49 -5.63 5.69 -2.70
N LEU A 50 -4.31 5.54 -2.71
CA LEU A 50 -3.50 5.40 -1.50
C LEU A 50 -2.54 6.57 -1.32
N PRO A 51 -2.29 7.01 -0.07
CA PRO A 51 -1.39 8.10 0.18
C PRO A 51 0.07 7.75 -0.15
N GLY A 52 0.74 8.65 -0.87
CA GLY A 52 2.18 8.61 -1.12
C GLY A 52 2.65 7.33 -1.80
N MET A 53 3.57 6.61 -1.16
CA MET A 53 4.24 5.42 -1.71
C MET A 53 3.62 4.09 -1.26
N ALA A 54 2.47 4.11 -0.57
CA ALA A 54 1.83 2.89 -0.05
C ALA A 54 1.54 1.88 -1.16
N GLY A 55 0.92 2.31 -2.26
CA GLY A 55 0.63 1.45 -3.41
C GLY A 55 1.87 0.85 -4.06
N VAL A 56 2.96 1.61 -4.18
CA VAL A 56 4.23 1.13 -4.76
C VAL A 56 4.91 0.11 -3.85
N ARG A 57 4.87 0.33 -2.53
CA ARG A 57 5.43 -0.61 -1.54
C ARG A 57 4.65 -1.92 -1.52
N TRP A 58 3.32 -1.84 -1.57
CA TRP A 58 2.46 -3.02 -1.67
C TRP A 58 2.76 -3.83 -2.94
N LEU A 59 2.85 -3.17 -4.11
CA LEU A 59 3.22 -3.85 -5.37
C LEU A 59 4.58 -4.55 -5.28
N ARG A 60 5.57 -3.90 -4.66
CA ARG A 60 6.90 -4.49 -4.45
C ARG A 60 6.83 -5.73 -3.56
N MET A 61 6.04 -5.70 -2.47
CA MET A 61 5.85 -6.88 -1.61
C MET A 61 5.07 -7.98 -2.30
N ALA A 62 4.13 -7.61 -3.18
CA ALA A 62 3.38 -8.54 -4.00
C ALA A 62 4.21 -9.15 -5.15
N GLY A 63 5.45 -8.68 -5.36
CA GLY A 63 6.31 -9.13 -6.46
C GLY A 63 5.82 -8.67 -7.84
N LEU A 64 5.00 -7.62 -7.90
CA LEU A 64 4.35 -7.15 -9.13
C LEU A 64 5.00 -5.87 -9.67
N PRO A 65 5.18 -5.74 -10.99
CA PRO A 65 5.60 -4.49 -11.58
C PRO A 65 4.48 -3.44 -11.48
N PRO A 66 4.79 -2.13 -11.44
CA PRO A 66 3.77 -1.07 -11.39
C PRO A 66 2.90 -1.00 -12.65
N THR A 67 3.36 -1.62 -13.74
CA THR A 67 2.63 -1.80 -15.01
C THR A 67 1.71 -3.03 -15.00
N ALA A 68 1.72 -3.84 -13.94
CA ALA A 68 0.84 -4.99 -13.81
C ALA A 68 -0.63 -4.56 -13.92
N ARG A 69 -1.47 -5.45 -14.48
CA ARG A 69 -2.91 -5.26 -14.51
C ARG A 69 -3.56 -5.98 -13.33
N ALA A 70 -4.75 -5.54 -12.94
CA ALA A 70 -5.51 -6.18 -11.87
C ALA A 70 -5.84 -7.67 -12.17
N THR A 71 -5.86 -8.07 -13.44
CA THR A 71 -6.02 -9.49 -13.84
C THR A 71 -4.83 -10.36 -13.50
N ALA A 72 -3.65 -9.78 -13.22
CA ALA A 72 -2.46 -10.52 -12.81
C ALA A 72 -2.42 -10.81 -11.31
N LEU A 73 -3.36 -10.26 -10.53
CA LEU A 73 -3.48 -10.53 -9.11
C LEU A 73 -4.06 -11.91 -8.86
N THR A 74 -3.39 -12.68 -8.00
CA THR A 74 -3.92 -13.93 -7.46
C THR A 74 -4.91 -13.66 -6.34
N GLU A 75 -5.67 -14.68 -5.94
CA GLU A 75 -6.60 -14.61 -4.82
C GLU A 75 -5.92 -14.09 -3.55
N GLU A 76 -4.76 -14.63 -3.18
CA GLU A 76 -4.01 -14.20 -1.99
C GLU A 76 -3.63 -12.72 -2.04
N GLN A 77 -3.29 -12.18 -3.21
CA GLN A 77 -2.94 -10.77 -3.34
C GLN A 77 -4.18 -9.88 -3.29
N TRP A 78 -5.33 -10.34 -3.78
CA TRP A 78 -6.60 -9.64 -3.58
C TRP A 78 -7.02 -9.60 -2.11
N SER A 79 -6.71 -10.64 -1.34
CA SER A 79 -7.01 -10.70 0.10
C SER A 79 -6.11 -9.81 0.96
N LYS A 80 -4.99 -9.32 0.44
CA LYS A 80 -4.08 -8.41 1.16
C LYS A 80 -4.52 -6.97 0.96
N ASP A 81 -5.02 -6.37 2.03
CA ASP A 81 -5.39 -4.96 2.04
C ASP A 81 -4.18 -4.05 1.73
N PRO A 82 -4.26 -3.19 0.69
CA PRO A 82 -3.15 -2.29 0.33
C PRO A 82 -3.15 -0.98 1.12
N SER A 83 -4.23 -0.68 1.86
CA SER A 83 -4.40 0.48 2.73
C SER A 83 -3.92 0.20 4.16
N ALA A 84 -3.80 -1.07 4.53
CA ALA A 84 -3.41 -1.50 5.85
C ALA A 84 -2.05 -0.89 6.16
N PRO A 85 -1.87 -0.31 7.36
CA PRO A 85 -0.59 0.19 7.78
C PRO A 85 0.37 -1.00 7.78
N HIS A 86 1.14 -1.11 6.69
CA HIS A 86 2.22 -2.05 6.63
C HIS A 86 3.22 -1.58 7.69
N HIS A 87 3.17 -2.22 8.86
CA HIS A 87 4.32 -2.38 9.74
C HIS A 87 5.38 -3.07 8.90
N SER A 88 6.03 -2.27 8.05
CA SER A 88 7.33 -2.64 7.56
C SER A 88 8.14 -2.80 8.83
N HIS A 89 8.45 -4.06 9.13
CA HIS A 89 9.75 -4.35 9.70
C HIS A 89 10.73 -3.67 8.76
N ALA A 90 11.04 -2.40 9.06
CA ALA A 90 12.25 -1.80 8.62
C ALA A 90 13.30 -2.79 9.12
N ARG A 91 13.76 -3.66 8.21
CA ARG A 91 14.98 -4.42 8.44
C ARG A 91 16.03 -3.33 8.61
N GLY A 92 16.26 -2.94 9.86
CA GLY A 92 17.47 -2.31 10.31
C GLY A 92 18.57 -3.32 9.99
N GLY A 93 19.05 -3.29 8.75
CA GLY A 93 20.23 -4.03 8.36
C GLY A 93 21.42 -3.39 9.04
N PRO A 94 22.21 -4.13 9.85
CA PRO A 94 23.43 -3.61 10.42
C PRO A 94 24.48 -3.57 9.31
N LEU A 95 24.58 -2.44 8.59
CA LEU A 95 25.70 -2.19 7.71
C LEU A 95 26.76 -1.34 8.44
N GLN A 96 27.75 -2.09 8.91
CA GLN A 96 29.17 -1.77 8.94
C GLN A 96 29.73 -0.84 10.02
N ARG A 97 30.44 -1.51 10.93
CA ARG A 97 31.62 -0.99 11.64
C ARG A 97 32.62 -0.35 10.67
N GLY A 98 33.15 0.78 11.10
CA GLY A 98 34.37 1.43 10.61
C GLY A 98 34.13 2.93 10.51
N ARG A 99 34.81 3.84 11.21
CA ARG A 99 36.13 3.82 11.83
C ARG A 99 36.18 5.02 12.79
N LYS A 100 36.92 4.90 13.90
CA LYS A 100 37.18 5.98 14.88
C LYS A 100 37.82 7.21 14.22
N THR A 101 37.32 8.41 14.56
CA THR A 101 38.17 9.59 14.87
C THR A 101 37.37 10.75 15.47
N GLY A 102 37.86 11.29 16.59
CA GLY A 102 37.92 12.73 16.86
C GLY A 102 36.65 13.43 17.38
N GLY A 103 36.68 13.83 18.64
CA GLY A 103 35.64 14.65 19.24
C GLY A 103 35.62 16.10 18.75
N ARG A 104 34.42 16.67 18.74
CA ARG A 104 34.13 18.07 19.09
C ARG A 104 32.61 18.23 19.26
N PRO A 105 32.11 18.71 20.42
CA PRO A 105 30.72 19.13 20.52
C PRO A 105 30.61 20.53 19.92
N SER A 106 29.97 20.65 18.75
CA SER A 106 29.64 21.97 18.18
C SER A 106 28.15 22.21 18.35
N ALA A 107 27.86 23.24 19.13
CA ALA A 107 26.54 23.73 19.48
C ALA A 107 25.81 24.28 18.24
N HIS A 108 24.67 23.68 17.92
CA HIS A 108 23.59 24.40 17.26
C HIS A 108 22.28 24.01 17.91
N GLY A 109 21.72 24.94 18.67
CA GLY A 109 20.38 24.83 19.22
C GLY A 109 19.36 24.87 18.10
N HIS A 110 18.47 23.89 18.07
CA HIS A 110 17.15 24.04 17.47
C HIS A 110 16.13 23.77 18.58
N ALA A 111 15.27 24.77 18.80
CA ALA A 111 14.30 24.83 19.87
C ALA A 111 13.32 23.64 19.87
N PRO A 112 12.84 23.20 21.04
CA PRO A 112 11.71 22.29 21.15
C PRO A 112 10.41 23.06 20.92
N GLY A 113 9.69 22.79 19.84
CA GLY A 113 8.38 23.40 19.62
C GLY A 113 7.65 22.95 18.35
N ALA A 114 6.52 22.26 18.56
CA ALA A 114 5.34 22.18 17.69
C ALA A 114 5.48 21.27 16.41
N MET A 115 4.56 20.39 16.02
CA MET A 115 3.15 20.16 16.36
C MET A 115 2.78 18.68 16.23
N ALA A 116 1.71 18.32 16.94
CA ALA A 116 1.03 17.03 16.97
C ALA A 116 0.77 16.41 15.58
N ALA A 117 0.95 15.09 15.48
CA ALA A 117 0.35 14.31 14.40
C ALA A 117 -1.17 14.26 14.59
N PRO A 118 -2.00 14.46 13.54
CA PRO A 118 -3.44 14.31 13.66
C PRO A 118 -3.78 12.85 13.95
N ARG A 119 -4.57 12.64 15.01
CA ARG A 119 -5.33 11.40 15.22
C ARG A 119 -6.64 11.56 14.46
N TRP A 120 -6.91 10.67 13.51
CA TRP A 120 -8.24 10.57 12.90
C TRP A 120 -9.13 9.81 13.89
N HIS A 121 -10.26 10.43 14.23
CA HIS A 121 -11.30 9.93 15.13
C HIS A 121 -12.23 8.96 14.40
#